data_AF-R6RP85-F1
#
_entry.id   AF-R6RP85-F1
#
_cell.length_a   1.000
_cell.length_b   1.000
_cell.length_c   1.000
_cell.angle_alpha   90.00
_cell.angle_beta   90.00
_cell.angle_gamma   90.00
#
_symmetry.space_group_name_H-M   'P 1'
#
loop_
_entity.id
_entity.type
_entity.pdbx_description
1 polymer ?
#
loop_
_entity_poly.entity_id
_entity_poly.type
_entity_poly.pdbx_seq_one_letter_code
_entity_poly.pdbx_strand_id
1 'polypeptide(L)' 'MKKKLFGNNIKPSCKYCELGTAMGDDKIQCSKFGVVKSYDSCKKFVYSPLKRIPKKEIQLANSDVNNINF' A
#
# COMPACT_ATOMS: atom_id res chain seq x y z
N MET A 1 -2.18 -21.34 15.24
CA MET A 1 -2.60 -20.00 14.78
C MET A 1 -1.59 -19.51 13.74
N LYS A 2 -1.98 -19.23 12.48
CA LYS A 2 -1.02 -18.80 11.45
C LYS A 2 -0.37 -17.47 11.88
N LYS A 3 0.97 -17.43 11.94
CA LYS A 3 1.72 -16.19 12.18
C LYS A 3 1.39 -15.21 11.06
N LYS A 4 0.82 -14.04 11.41
CA LYS A 4 0.59 -12.97 10.44
C LYS A 4 1.94 -12.34 10.12
N LEU A 5 2.41 -12.54 8.89
CA LEU A 5 3.70 -12.04 8.40
C LEU A 5 3.74 -10.51 8.27
N PHE A 6 2.60 -9.82 8.34
CA PHE A 6 2.50 -8.38 8.10
C PHE A 6 1.59 -7.72 9.14
N GLY A 7 1.95 -6.50 9.56
CA GLY A 7 1.22 -5.72 10.56
C GLY A 7 -0.22 -5.41 10.13
N ASN A 8 -1.15 -5.66 11.06
CA ASN A 8 -2.60 -5.51 10.85
C ASN A 8 -3.14 -4.11 11.21
N ASN A 9 -2.27 -3.18 11.63
CA ASN A 9 -2.65 -1.85 12.14
C ASN A 9 -2.75 -0.79 11.03
N ILE A 10 -3.24 -1.17 9.85
CA ILE A 10 -3.42 -0.23 8.75
C ILE A 10 -4.88 0.18 8.64
N LYS A 11 -5.11 1.45 8.31
CA LYS A 11 -6.45 1.93 7.98
C LYS A 11 -6.93 1.22 6.71
N PRO A 12 -8.14 0.63 6.69
CA PRO A 12 -8.70 0.04 5.48
C PRO A 12 -8.85 1.12 4.40
N SER A 13 -8.54 0.75 3.16
CA SER A 13 -8.62 1.66 2.01
C SER A 13 -8.87 0.83 0.75
N CYS A 14 -9.80 1.28 -0.09
CA CYS A 14 -10.22 0.63 -1.33
C CYS A 14 -9.05 0.45 -2.30
N LYS A 15 -8.02 1.31 -2.20
CA LYS A 15 -6.73 1.14 -2.90
C LYS A 15 -6.07 -0.21 -2.63
N TYR A 16 -6.22 -0.74 -1.43
CA TYR A 16 -5.66 -2.04 -1.02
C TYR A 16 -6.68 -3.18 -1.07
N CYS A 17 -7.86 -2.95 -1.65
CA CYS A 17 -8.90 -3.96 -1.73
C CYS A 17 -8.62 -4.94 -2.87
N GLU A 18 -8.72 -6.24 -2.63
CA GLU A 18 -8.61 -7.29 -3.66
C GLU A 18 -9.62 -7.06 -4.81
N LEU A 19 -10.82 -6.59 -4.45
CA LEU A 19 -11.95 -6.35 -5.37
C LEU A 19 -11.87 -5.01 -6.14
N GLY A 20 -10.85 -4.18 -5.87
CA GLY A 20 -10.71 -2.84 -6.45
C GLY A 20 -9.59 -2.77 -7.49
N THR A 21 -9.85 -2.14 -8.63
CA THR A 21 -8.85 -1.86 -9.67
C THR A 21 -8.63 -0.36 -9.78
N ALA A 22 -7.37 0.10 -9.77
CA ALA A 22 -7.06 1.52 -9.89
C ALA A 22 -7.35 2.02 -11.32
N MET A 23 -8.02 3.18 -11.43
CA MET A 23 -8.37 3.78 -12.73
C MET A 23 -7.73 5.17 -12.96
N GLY A 24 -6.83 5.61 -12.09
CA GLY A 24 -6.26 6.97 -12.10
C GLY A 24 -7.04 7.94 -11.20
N ASP A 25 -6.49 9.13 -10.95
CA ASP A 25 -7.12 10.24 -10.18
C ASP A 25 -7.75 9.83 -8.84
N ASP A 26 -7.08 8.96 -8.08
CA ASP A 26 -7.58 8.43 -6.81
C ASP A 26 -8.95 7.73 -6.91
N LYS A 27 -9.30 7.22 -8.09
CA LYS A 27 -10.50 6.42 -8.33
C LYS A 27 -10.16 4.94 -8.40
N ILE A 28 -11.00 4.15 -7.74
CA ILE A 28 -10.94 2.68 -7.73
C ILE A 28 -12.25 2.16 -8.32
N GLN A 29 -12.16 1.31 -9.32
CA GLN A 29 -13.31 0.55 -9.79
C GLN A 29 -13.48 -0.69 -8.91
N CYS A 30 -14.52 -0.70 -8.09
CA CYS A 30 -14.90 -1.83 -7.27
C CYS A 30 -15.93 -2.70 -7.99
N SER A 31 -15.68 -4.01 -8.06
CA SER A 31 -16.61 -4.98 -8.65
C SER A 31 -17.97 -5.08 -7.94
N LYS A 32 -18.09 -4.51 -6.73
CA LYS A 32 -19.33 -4.54 -5.91
C LYS A 32 -20.02 -3.18 -5.77
N PHE A 33 -19.27 -2.08 -5.82
CA PHE A 33 -19.79 -0.74 -5.53
C PHE A 33 -19.56 0.27 -6.66
N GLY A 34 -18.95 -0.14 -7.79
CA GLY A 34 -18.62 0.75 -8.89
C GLY A 34 -17.43 1.65 -8.55
N VAL A 35 -17.44 2.90 -9.05
CA VAL A 35 -16.33 3.84 -8.85
C VAL A 35 -16.38 4.40 -7.43
N VAL A 36 -15.31 4.17 -6.67
CA VAL A 36 -15.11 4.66 -5.30
C VAL A 36 -13.81 5.42 -5.18
N LYS A 37 -13.66 6.18 -4.10
CA LYS A 37 -12.42 6.90 -3.78
C LYS A 37 -11.36 5.95 -3.25
N SER A 38 -10.09 6.20 -3.55
CA SER A 38 -8.96 5.36 -3.16
C SER A 38 -8.82 5.23 -1.64
N TYR A 39 -9.11 6.30 -0.90
CA TYR A 39 -9.02 6.41 0.55
C TYR A 39 -10.27 5.93 1.31
N ASP A 40 -11.34 5.56 0.61
CA ASP A 40 -12.57 5.08 1.23
C ASP A 40 -12.45 3.60 1.63
N SER A 41 -13.37 3.07 2.43
CA SER A 41 -13.43 1.64 2.77
C SER A 41 -14.86 1.13 2.74
N CYS A 42 -15.16 0.26 1.79
CA CYS A 42 -16.50 -0.32 1.67
C CYS A 42 -16.70 -1.51 2.63
N LYS A 43 -17.97 -1.84 2.92
CA LYS A 43 -18.33 -2.98 3.80
C LYS A 43 -17.84 -4.35 3.30
N LYS A 44 -17.51 -4.47 2.01
CA LYS A 44 -16.95 -5.69 1.39
C LYS A 44 -15.43 -5.61 1.18
N PHE A 45 -14.75 -4.73 1.90
CA PHE A 45 -13.30 -4.59 1.81
C PHE A 45 -12.59 -5.91 2.14
N VAL A 46 -11.70 -6.34 1.24
CA VAL A 46 -10.82 -7.50 1.44
C VAL A 46 -9.39 -7.03 1.23
N TYR A 47 -8.58 -7.08 2.28
CA TYR A 47 -7.23 -6.55 2.22
C TYR A 47 -6.30 -7.43 1.37
N SER A 48 -5.68 -6.85 0.34
CA SER A 48 -4.67 -7.48 -0.50
C SER A 48 -3.28 -6.86 -0.25
N PRO A 49 -2.38 -7.53 0.48
CA PRO A 49 -1.02 -7.03 0.75
C PRO A 49 -0.21 -6.73 -0.52
N LEU A 50 -0.44 -7.49 -1.59
CA LEU A 50 0.27 -7.35 -2.88
C LEU A 50 -0.03 -6.03 -3.59
N LYS A 51 -1.13 -5.36 -3.25
CA LYS A 51 -1.46 -4.03 -3.79
C LYS A 51 -0.75 -2.90 -3.06
N ARG A 52 0.04 -3.19 -2.02
CA ARG A 52 0.91 -2.19 -1.40
C ARG A 52 2.13 -1.98 -2.29
N ILE A 53 2.39 -0.72 -2.59
CA ILE A 53 3.63 -0.30 -3.24
C ILE A 53 4.62 0.03 -2.12
N PRO A 54 5.73 -0.72 -1.98
CA PRO A 54 6.79 -0.37 -1.03
C PRO A 54 7.30 1.04 -1.31
N LYS A 55 7.63 1.79 -0.27
CA LYS A 55 8.36 3.05 -0.47
C LYS A 55 9.68 2.71 -1.15
N LYS A 56 10.01 3.43 -2.23
CA LYS A 56 11.33 3.34 -2.84
C LYS A 56 12.38 3.62 -1.77
N GLU A 57 13.40 2.78 -1.72
CA GLU A 57 14.55 3.05 -0.87
C GLU A 57 15.12 4.42 -1.23
N ILE A 58 15.34 5.23 -0.20
CA ILE A 58 16.02 6.51 -0.38
C ILE A 58 17.47 6.13 -0.64
N GLN A 59 18.01 6.56 -1.78
CA GLN A 59 19.45 6.46 -2.00
C GLN A 59 20.12 7.37 -0.98
N LEU A 60 20.72 6.77 0.05
CA LEU A 60 21.57 7.50 0.97
C LEU A 60 22.76 7.95 0.14
N ALA A 61 22.86 9.26 -0.12
CA ALA A 61 24.04 9.86 -0.72
C ALA A 61 25.17 9.77 0.31
N ASN A 62 25.83 8.62 0.39
CA ASN A 62 27.01 8.40 1.20
C ASN A 62 28.22 9.00 0.47
N SER A 63 28.31 10.33 0.39
CA SER A 63 29.56 10.98 -0.05
C SER A 63 30.62 10.95 1.06
N ASP A 64 30.22 10.80 2.32
CA ASP A 64 31.11 11.11 3.45
C ASP A 64 31.51 9.88 4.29
N VAL A 65 30.94 8.70 4.04
CA VAL A 65 31.18 7.49 4.85
C VAL A 65 32.56 6.86 4.58
N ASN A 66 33.24 7.24 3.48
CA ASN A 66 34.53 6.69 3.09
C ASN A 66 35.75 7.51 3.58
N ASN A 67 35.56 8.59 4.34
CA ASN A 67 36.66 9.44 4.84
C ASN A 67 36.91 9.29 6.34
N ILE A 68 36.65 8.11 6.91
CA ILE A 68 37.07 7.81 8.28
C ILE A 68 38.45 7.15 8.20
N ASN A 69 39.50 7.95 8.36
CA ASN A 69 40.85 7.42 8.57
C ASN A 69 40.90 6.76 9.96
N PHE A 70 41.23 5.47 9.99
CA PHE A 70 41.58 4.73 11.21
C PHE A 70 43.00 5.06 11.66
#